data_AF-A0A8B6ES87-F1
#
_entry.id   AF-A0A8B6ES87-F1
#
_cell.length_a   1.000
_cell.length_b   1.000
_cell.length_c   1.000
_cell.angle_alpha   90.00
_cell.angle_beta   90.00
_cell.angle_gamma   90.00
#
_symmetry.space_group_name_H-M   'P 1'
#
loop_
_entity.id
_entity.type
_entity.pdbx_description
1 polymer ?
#
loop_
_entity_poly.entity_id
_entity_poly.type
_entity_poly.pdbx_seq_one_letter_code
_entity_poly.pdbx_strand_id
1 'polypeptide(L)'
;MWRTLNIGFGLCVTQSRVRLCLRTIDQQGVLNRSRRVLRRRVYYNRGPNYLIHVDGYDKLKPYGIAIHGAIDGYSRKLLWLVASPSNNNPRYVGYWYLNWIKERKMLPRVVRSDAGTENVIMRDLQRSLRHNQNDEMSGQNSFLVGRSVANKRIERLWGTLKTSFIQF
;
A
#
# COMPACT_ATOMS: atom_id res chain seq x y z
N MET A 1 -0.53 20.93 8.52
CA MET A 1 0.23 22.16 8.85
C MET A 1 0.01 22.58 10.30
N TRP A 2 -1.20 22.96 10.75
CA TRP A 2 -1.44 23.29 12.17
C TRP A 2 -0.93 22.22 13.15
N ARG A 3 -1.30 20.95 12.91
CA ARG A 3 -0.88 19.82 13.73
C ARG A 3 0.64 19.60 13.72
N THR A 4 1.27 19.82 12.56
CA THR A 4 2.73 19.72 12.40
C THR A 4 3.46 20.81 13.16
N LEU A 5 2.95 22.05 13.16
CA LEU A 5 3.55 23.18 13.88
C LEU A 5 3.48 22.99 15.40
N ASN A 6 2.33 22.57 15.93
CA ASN A 6 2.18 22.36 17.37
C ASN A 6 2.91 21.11 17.87
N ILE A 7 2.75 19.98 17.17
CA ILE A 7 3.30 18.69 17.65
C ILE A 7 4.76 18.50 17.22
N GLY A 8 5.09 18.84 15.97
CA GLY A 8 6.42 18.59 15.42
C GLY A 8 7.44 19.67 15.73
N PHE A 9 6.99 20.92 15.93
CA PHE A 9 7.88 22.07 16.15
C PHE A 9 7.61 22.79 17.48
N GLY A 10 6.68 22.30 18.31
CA GLY A 10 6.38 22.87 19.63
C GLY A 10 5.75 24.27 19.62
N LEU A 11 5.25 24.75 18.48
CA LEU A 11 4.70 26.09 18.35
C LEU A 11 3.23 26.14 18.80
N CYS A 12 2.91 26.93 19.83
CA CYS A 12 1.53 27.17 20.27
C CYS A 12 0.79 28.13 19.32
N VAL A 13 0.18 27.58 18.28
CA VAL A 13 -0.58 28.37 17.29
C VAL A 13 -1.98 27.80 17.06
N THR A 14 -2.98 28.69 16.95
CA THR A 14 -4.36 28.30 16.66
C THR A 14 -4.54 27.92 15.19
N GLN A 15 -5.52 27.06 14.91
CA GLN A 15 -5.81 26.64 13.54
C GLN A 15 -6.23 27.83 12.66
N SER A 16 -6.90 28.83 13.24
CA SER A 16 -7.32 30.08 12.60
C SER A 16 -6.13 30.90 12.12
N ARG A 17 -5.12 31.12 12.99
CA ARG A 17 -3.88 31.83 12.63
C ARG A 17 -3.13 31.12 11.51
N VAL A 18 -2.98 29.81 11.60
CA VAL A 18 -2.31 29.03 10.53
C VAL A 18 -3.04 29.17 9.19
N ARG A 19 -4.38 29.19 9.20
CA ARG A 19 -5.19 29.33 7.99
C ARG A 19 -5.07 30.73 7.38
N LEU A 20 -5.00 31.78 8.21
CA LEU A 20 -4.78 33.16 7.77
C LEU A 20 -3.38 33.32 7.16
N CYS A 21 -2.33 32.88 7.87
CA CYS A 21 -0.96 32.93 7.36
C CYS A 21 -0.82 32.16 6.04
N LEU A 22 -1.45 30.99 5.91
CA LEU A 22 -1.44 30.23 4.66
C LEU A 22 -2.10 30.96 3.49
N ARG A 23 -3.14 31.77 3.74
CA ARG A 23 -3.76 32.59 2.69
C ARG A 23 -2.83 33.72 2.24
N THR A 24 -2.04 34.27 3.15
CA THR A 24 -1.08 35.33 2.85
C THR A 24 0.17 34.80 2.13
N ILE A 25 0.72 33.68 2.61
CA ILE A 25 2.01 33.14 2.14
C ILE A 25 1.83 32.24 0.90
N ASP A 26 0.73 31.49 0.81
CA ASP A 26 0.47 30.50 -0.23
C ASP A 26 -0.97 30.63 -0.76
N GLN A 27 -1.33 31.84 -1.21
CA GLN A 27 -2.67 32.10 -1.75
C GLN A 27 -3.01 31.14 -2.90
N GLN A 28 -2.06 30.91 -3.81
CA GLN A 28 -2.22 30.00 -4.94
C GLN A 28 -2.42 28.54 -4.48
N GLY A 29 -1.66 28.04 -3.51
CA GLY A 29 -1.83 26.67 -2.99
C GLY A 29 -3.09 26.51 -2.14
N VAL A 30 -3.57 27.57 -1.50
CA VAL A 30 -4.91 27.59 -0.86
C VAL A 30 -6.01 27.51 -1.92
N LEU A 31 -5.94 28.33 -2.98
CA LEU A 31 -6.89 28.31 -4.10
C LEU A 31 -6.88 26.95 -4.82
N ASN A 32 -5.70 26.38 -5.05
CA ASN A 32 -5.57 25.07 -5.69
C ASN A 32 -6.20 23.95 -4.85
N ARG A 33 -6.09 24.02 -3.51
CA ARG A 33 -6.72 23.06 -2.59
C ARG A 33 -8.23 23.28 -2.47
N SER A 34 -8.70 24.54 -2.48
CA SER A 34 -10.13 24.86 -2.38
C SER A 34 -10.91 24.48 -3.63
N ARG A 35 -10.25 24.45 -4.80
CA ARG A 35 -10.82 23.96 -6.07
C ARG A 35 -11.19 22.48 -6.05
N ARG A 36 -10.75 21.70 -5.04
CA ARG A 36 -10.99 20.24 -4.91
C ARG A 36 -10.63 19.43 -6.18
N VAL A 37 -9.74 19.96 -7.02
CA VAL A 37 -9.28 19.27 -8.22
C VAL A 37 -8.37 18.12 -7.82
N LEU A 38 -8.79 16.90 -8.16
CA LEU A 38 -8.00 15.70 -7.91
C LEU A 38 -6.71 15.75 -8.76
N ARG A 39 -5.57 16.06 -8.13
CA ARG A 39 -4.26 15.93 -8.79
C ARG A 39 -3.93 14.45 -8.97
N ARG A 40 -4.18 13.94 -10.18
CA ARG A 40 -3.82 12.57 -10.56
C ARG A 40 -2.31 12.47 -10.69
N ARG A 41 -1.70 11.62 -9.86
CA ARG A 41 -0.29 11.22 -10.04
C ARG A 41 -0.26 10.06 -11.02
N VAL A 42 0.54 10.17 -12.08
CA VAL A 42 0.80 9.05 -12.99
C VAL A 42 1.48 7.95 -12.17
N TYR A 43 0.87 6.76 -12.15
CA TYR A 43 1.51 5.57 -11.59
C TYR A 43 2.28 4.91 -12.73
N TYR A 44 3.56 4.64 -12.50
CA TYR A 44 4.43 3.96 -13.45
C TYR A 44 5.06 2.74 -12.79
N ASN A 45 5.11 1.63 -13.52
CA ASN A 45 5.77 0.39 -13.15
C ASN A 45 6.49 -0.15 -14.39
N ARG A 46 7.71 -0.70 -14.22
CA ARG A 46 8.59 -1.03 -15.35
C ARG A 46 8.13 -2.24 -16.18
N GLY A 47 7.21 -3.04 -15.66
CA GLY A 47 6.65 -4.19 -16.38
C GLY A 47 5.91 -5.17 -15.46
N PRO A 48 5.32 -6.24 -16.02
CA PRO A 48 4.74 -7.33 -15.23
C PRO A 48 5.78 -7.95 -14.30
N ASN A 49 5.36 -8.39 -13.11
CA ASN A 49 6.22 -9.02 -12.10
C ASN A 49 7.36 -8.12 -11.57
N TYR A 50 7.38 -6.83 -11.94
CA TYR A 50 8.37 -5.90 -11.41
C TYR A 50 8.04 -5.45 -9.99
N LEU A 51 6.78 -5.04 -9.76
CA LEU A 51 6.29 -4.58 -8.46
C LEU A 51 4.93 -5.19 -8.20
N ILE A 52 4.82 -5.99 -7.16
CA ILE A 52 3.55 -6.52 -6.67
C ILE A 52 3.09 -5.73 -5.45
N HIS A 53 1.79 -5.53 -5.35
CA HIS A 53 1.13 -4.82 -4.26
C HIS A 53 0.35 -5.84 -3.42
N VAL A 54 0.62 -5.90 -2.12
CA VAL A 54 0.04 -6.86 -1.16
C VAL A 54 -0.64 -6.11 -0.03
N ASP A 55 -1.83 -6.58 0.38
CA ASP A 55 -2.63 -5.91 1.41
C ASP A 55 -3.75 -6.82 1.95
N GLY A 56 -4.23 -6.48 3.15
CA GLY A 56 -5.41 -7.06 3.78
C GLY A 56 -6.67 -6.22 3.55
N TYR A 57 -7.82 -6.86 3.49
CA TYR A 57 -9.13 -6.22 3.41
C TYR A 57 -10.05 -6.68 4.54
N ASP A 58 -10.33 -5.74 5.43
CA ASP A 58 -10.91 -6.01 6.75
C ASP A 58 -12.39 -5.66 6.88
N LYS A 59 -13.03 -5.16 5.81
CA LYS A 59 -14.43 -4.69 5.91
C LYS A 59 -15.42 -5.82 6.21
N LEU A 60 -15.05 -7.06 5.95
CA LEU A 60 -15.85 -8.25 6.25
C LEU A 60 -15.41 -8.97 7.54
N LYS A 61 -14.41 -8.45 8.27
CA LYS A 61 -13.99 -9.01 9.57
C LYS A 61 -15.13 -9.13 10.58
N PRO A 62 -16.13 -8.22 10.66
CA PRO A 62 -17.29 -8.39 11.54
C PRO A 62 -18.09 -9.68 11.28
N TYR A 63 -17.99 -10.25 10.07
CA TYR A 63 -18.61 -11.51 9.69
C TYR A 63 -17.64 -12.71 9.76
N GLY A 64 -16.46 -12.52 10.36
CA GLY A 64 -15.42 -13.55 10.44
C GLY A 64 -14.65 -13.77 9.14
N ILE A 65 -14.75 -12.85 8.17
CA ILE A 65 -14.12 -12.98 6.85
C ILE A 65 -13.06 -11.90 6.69
N ALA A 66 -11.78 -12.28 6.84
CA ALA A 66 -10.64 -11.46 6.49
C ALA A 66 -10.15 -11.84 5.09
N ILE A 67 -10.10 -10.87 4.18
CA ILE A 67 -9.58 -11.09 2.83
C ILE A 67 -8.13 -10.62 2.80
N HIS A 68 -7.27 -11.37 2.11
CA HIS A 68 -5.91 -10.95 1.81
C HIS A 68 -5.63 -11.14 0.33
N GLY A 69 -4.98 -10.17 -0.30
CA GLY A 69 -4.78 -10.20 -1.75
C GLY A 69 -3.43 -9.66 -2.17
N ALA A 70 -3.10 -9.97 -3.42
CA ALA A 70 -2.03 -9.29 -4.12
C ALA A 70 -2.35 -9.07 -5.60
N ILE A 71 -1.81 -8.00 -6.13
CA ILE A 71 -2.04 -7.56 -7.50
C ILE A 71 -0.72 -7.13 -8.15
N ASP A 72 -0.53 -7.50 -9.41
CA ASP A 72 0.60 -7.02 -10.19
C ASP A 72 0.44 -5.53 -10.52
N GLY A 73 1.48 -4.74 -10.25
CA GLY A 73 1.41 -3.28 -10.37
C GLY A 73 1.25 -2.78 -11.81
N TYR A 74 1.72 -3.55 -12.79
CA TYR A 74 1.71 -3.20 -14.21
C TYR A 74 0.43 -3.69 -14.90
N SER A 75 0.24 -5.00 -14.96
CA SER A 75 -0.86 -5.67 -15.65
C SER A 75 -2.19 -5.58 -14.90
N ARG A 76 -2.17 -5.27 -13.59
CA ARG A 76 -3.34 -5.32 -12.69
C ARG A 76 -3.92 -6.74 -12.53
N LYS A 77 -3.16 -7.77 -12.90
CA LYS A 77 -3.56 -9.16 -12.71
C LYS A 77 -3.61 -9.46 -11.22
N LEU A 78 -4.74 -10.03 -10.77
CA LEU A 78 -4.89 -10.57 -9.43
C LEU A 78 -3.98 -11.80 -9.31
N LEU A 79 -3.07 -11.77 -8.33
CA LEU A 79 -2.09 -12.82 -8.10
C LEU A 79 -2.65 -13.89 -7.18
N TRP A 80 -3.24 -13.45 -6.07
CA TRP A 80 -4.07 -14.25 -5.19
C TRP A 80 -5.12 -13.35 -4.52
N LEU A 81 -6.20 -13.97 -4.06
CA LEU A 81 -7.24 -13.37 -3.24
C LEU A 81 -7.84 -14.47 -2.38
N VAL A 82 -7.54 -14.43 -1.09
CA VAL A 82 -7.87 -15.50 -0.15
C VAL A 82 -8.77 -14.94 0.94
N ALA A 83 -9.92 -15.58 1.13
CA ALA A 83 -10.77 -15.37 2.30
C ALA A 83 -10.33 -16.33 3.41
N SER A 84 -10.15 -15.81 4.61
CA SER A 84 -9.68 -16.56 5.77
C SER A 84 -10.32 -16.02 7.05
N PRO A 85 -10.37 -16.81 8.15
CA PRO A 85 -10.82 -16.30 9.44
C PRO A 85 -9.95 -15.17 10.00
N SER A 86 -8.68 -15.09 9.59
CA SER A 86 -7.73 -14.06 10.03
C SER A 86 -6.60 -13.85 9.03
N ASN A 87 -6.30 -12.58 8.73
CA ASN A 87 -5.14 -12.14 7.96
C ASN A 87 -4.01 -11.58 8.84
N ASN A 88 -4.13 -11.66 10.17
CA ASN A 88 -3.15 -11.06 11.09
C ASN A 88 -1.92 -11.97 11.36
N ASN A 89 -1.99 -13.25 11.00
CA ASN A 89 -0.91 -14.19 11.26
C ASN A 89 0.09 -14.18 10.10
N PRO A 90 1.36 -13.79 10.33
CA PRO A 90 2.34 -13.70 9.26
C PRO A 90 2.66 -15.03 8.57
N ARG A 91 2.37 -16.17 9.22
CA ARG A 91 2.54 -17.50 8.60
C ARG A 91 1.61 -17.68 7.41
N TYR A 92 0.37 -17.17 7.48
CA TYR A 92 -0.57 -17.27 6.36
C TYR A 92 -0.14 -16.39 5.19
N VAL A 93 0.28 -15.15 5.47
CA VAL A 93 0.79 -14.22 4.44
C VAL A 93 2.01 -14.81 3.73
N GLY A 94 2.98 -15.35 4.50
CA GLY A 94 4.14 -16.05 3.97
C GLY A 94 3.76 -17.30 3.16
N TYR A 95 2.80 -18.10 3.64
CA TYR A 95 2.31 -19.28 2.94
C TYR A 95 1.69 -18.93 1.59
N TRP A 96 0.77 -17.96 1.53
CA TRP A 96 0.13 -17.55 0.28
C TRP A 96 1.16 -17.03 -0.72
N TYR A 97 2.15 -16.26 -0.23
CA TYR A 97 3.24 -15.76 -1.05
C TYR A 97 4.08 -16.88 -1.66
N LEU A 98 4.54 -17.84 -0.83
CA LEU A 98 5.33 -18.98 -1.30
C LEU A 98 4.55 -19.89 -2.23
N ASN A 99 3.28 -20.16 -1.91
CA ASN A 99 2.41 -20.97 -2.75
C ASN A 99 2.27 -20.34 -4.14
N TRP A 100 2.02 -19.03 -4.20
CA TRP A 100 1.95 -18.30 -5.46
C TRP A 100 3.27 -18.33 -6.25
N ILE A 101 4.43 -18.13 -5.60
CA ILE A 101 5.75 -18.27 -6.26
C ILE A 101 5.92 -19.66 -6.84
N LYS A 102 5.60 -20.70 -6.06
CA LYS A 102 5.75 -22.10 -6.45
C LYS A 102 4.86 -22.45 -7.64
N GLU A 103 3.59 -22.03 -7.62
CA GLU A 103 2.64 -22.26 -8.70
C GLU A 103 3.02 -21.53 -9.99
N ARG A 104 3.45 -20.27 -9.87
CA ARG A 104 3.80 -19.45 -11.04
C ARG A 104 5.21 -19.70 -11.56
N LYS A 105 6.08 -20.33 -10.77
CA LYS A 105 7.52 -20.47 -11.02
C LYS A 105 8.18 -19.12 -11.33
N MET A 106 7.76 -18.07 -10.62
CA MET A 106 8.20 -16.69 -10.83
C MET A 106 8.44 -15.99 -9.48
N LEU A 107 9.50 -15.20 -9.42
CA LEU A 107 9.84 -14.36 -8.27
C LEU A 107 9.72 -12.88 -8.67
N PRO A 108 8.93 -12.06 -7.97
CA PRO A 108 8.76 -10.66 -8.30
C PRO A 108 10.03 -9.88 -7.98
N ARG A 109 10.33 -8.83 -8.76
CA ARG A 109 11.51 -8.00 -8.49
C ARG A 109 11.35 -7.21 -7.19
N VAL A 110 10.14 -6.73 -6.91
CA VAL A 110 9.81 -5.97 -5.72
C VAL A 110 8.44 -6.37 -5.18
N VAL A 111 8.34 -6.54 -3.88
CA VAL A 111 7.07 -6.64 -3.15
C VAL A 111 6.85 -5.35 -2.38
N ARG A 112 5.63 -4.81 -2.42
CA ARG A 112 5.22 -3.68 -1.60
C ARG A 112 4.04 -4.04 -0.73
N SER A 113 4.18 -3.75 0.56
CA SER A 113 3.10 -3.80 1.54
C SER A 113 3.07 -2.51 2.36
N ASP A 114 2.04 -2.38 3.19
CA ASP A 114 2.04 -1.44 4.28
C ASP A 114 2.97 -1.90 5.43
N ALA A 115 3.09 -1.04 6.45
CA ALA A 115 3.85 -1.33 7.65
C ALA A 115 3.02 -2.19 8.61
N GLY A 116 2.96 -3.48 8.33
CA GLY A 116 2.22 -4.47 9.11
C GLY A 116 3.12 -5.57 9.66
N THR A 117 2.82 -6.07 10.86
CA THR A 117 3.53 -7.21 11.47
C THR A 117 3.17 -8.52 10.78
N GLU A 118 2.02 -8.60 10.13
CA GLU A 118 1.57 -9.72 9.31
C GLU A 118 2.45 -9.92 8.06
N ASN A 119 3.15 -8.88 7.60
CA ASN A 119 3.96 -8.93 6.38
C ASN A 119 5.42 -9.36 6.61
N VAL A 120 5.84 -9.56 7.87
CA VAL A 120 7.27 -9.78 8.22
C VAL A 120 7.87 -11.04 7.61
N ILE A 121 7.13 -12.16 7.61
CA ILE A 121 7.64 -13.41 7.03
C ILE A 121 7.77 -13.28 5.50
N MET A 122 6.78 -12.69 4.83
CA MET A 122 6.85 -12.43 3.38
C MET A 122 8.02 -11.51 3.03
N ARG A 123 8.27 -10.48 3.84
CA ARG A 123 9.43 -9.59 3.70
C ARG A 123 10.73 -10.36 3.78
N ASP A 124 10.90 -11.18 4.80
CA ASP A 124 12.15 -11.89 5.04
C ASP A 124 12.39 -12.97 3.96
N LEU A 125 11.32 -13.64 3.52
CA LEU A 125 11.36 -14.57 2.37
C LEU A 125 11.78 -13.88 1.08
N GLN A 126 11.14 -12.76 0.74
CA GLN A 126 11.43 -12.02 -0.49
C GLN A 126 12.89 -11.55 -0.52
N ARG A 127 13.38 -11.00 0.60
CA ARG A 127 14.77 -10.55 0.74
C ARG A 127 15.76 -11.71 0.60
N SER A 128 15.44 -12.86 1.20
CA SER A 128 16.29 -14.04 1.15
C SER A 128 16.34 -14.66 -0.25
N LEU A 129 15.17 -14.85 -0.89
CA LEU A 129 15.07 -15.42 -2.24
C LEU A 129 15.72 -14.54 -3.31
N ARG A 130 15.84 -13.23 -3.07
CA ARG A 130 16.51 -12.27 -3.96
C ARG A 130 17.91 -11.88 -3.53
N HIS A 131 18.50 -12.54 -2.55
CA HIS A 131 19.81 -12.15 -2.00
C HIS A 131 20.92 -12.13 -3.07
N ASN A 132 20.98 -13.16 -3.92
CA ASN A 132 22.03 -13.34 -4.94
C ASN A 132 21.68 -12.74 -6.31
N GLN A 133 20.75 -11.79 -6.38
CA GLN A 133 20.33 -11.17 -7.64
C GLN A 133 21.20 -9.93 -7.97
N ASN A 134 21.51 -9.72 -9.25
CA ASN A 134 22.41 -8.66 -9.73
C ASN A 134 21.68 -7.39 -10.19
N ASP A 135 20.62 -6.98 -9.50
CA ASP A 135 19.89 -5.74 -9.81
C ASP A 135 19.71 -4.84 -8.58
N GLU A 136 19.43 -3.55 -8.82
CA GLU A 136 19.28 -2.51 -7.77
C GLU A 136 18.28 -2.88 -6.66
N MET A 137 17.31 -3.75 -6.98
CA MET A 137 16.25 -4.18 -6.10
C MET A 137 16.50 -5.58 -5.52
N SER A 138 17.74 -6.06 -5.50
CA SER A 138 18.10 -7.33 -4.86
C SER A 138 18.12 -7.25 -3.34
N GLY A 139 18.12 -8.42 -2.69
CA GLY A 139 18.25 -8.54 -1.24
C GLY A 139 17.30 -7.62 -0.47
N GLN A 140 17.86 -6.76 0.38
CA GLN A 140 17.09 -5.85 1.25
C GLN A 140 16.15 -4.89 0.51
N ASN A 141 16.53 -4.49 -0.70
CA ASN A 141 15.78 -3.53 -1.53
C ASN A 141 14.56 -4.16 -2.21
N SER A 142 14.48 -5.49 -2.24
CA SER A 142 13.39 -6.23 -2.89
C SER A 142 12.03 -6.14 -2.19
N PHE A 143 11.97 -5.52 -1.01
CA PHE A 143 10.74 -5.32 -0.26
C PHE A 143 10.59 -3.87 0.18
N LEU A 144 9.51 -3.23 -0.26
CA LEU A 144 9.19 -1.83 0.03
C LEU A 144 8.06 -1.74 1.02
N VAL A 145 8.38 -1.28 2.24
CA VAL A 145 7.37 -0.87 3.22
C VAL A 145 6.96 0.57 2.89
N GLY A 146 5.68 0.76 2.57
CA GLY A 146 5.13 2.06 2.21
C GLY A 146 3.94 2.45 3.06
N ARG A 147 3.52 3.72 2.97
CA ARG A 147 2.19 4.12 3.46
C ARG A 147 1.12 3.45 2.59
N SER A 148 -0.05 3.14 3.14
CA SER A 148 -1.20 2.59 2.39
C SER A 148 -1.53 3.39 1.12
N VAL A 149 -1.38 4.71 1.17
CA VAL A 149 -1.56 5.61 0.00
C VAL A 149 -0.62 5.34 -1.18
N ALA A 150 0.48 4.62 -0.96
CA ALA A 150 1.40 4.15 -2.00
C ALA A 150 1.03 2.77 -2.56
N ASN A 151 0.17 2.02 -1.85
CA ASN A 151 -0.36 0.71 -2.24
C ASN A 151 -1.55 0.83 -3.21
N LYS A 152 -1.48 1.79 -4.14
CA LYS A 152 -2.62 2.27 -4.93
C LYS A 152 -3.37 1.21 -5.73
N ARG A 153 -2.67 0.17 -6.19
CA ARG A 153 -3.24 -0.83 -7.09
C ARG A 153 -4.19 -1.76 -6.35
N ILE A 154 -3.79 -2.22 -5.17
CA ILE A 154 -4.63 -3.08 -4.34
C ILE A 154 -5.73 -2.29 -3.63
N GLU A 155 -5.44 -1.06 -3.20
CA GLU A 155 -6.47 -0.15 -2.69
C GLU A 155 -7.58 0.15 -3.71
N ARG A 156 -7.20 0.27 -5.00
CA ARG A 156 -8.20 0.40 -6.08
C ARG A 156 -9.02 -0.87 -6.26
N LEU A 157 -8.40 -2.05 -6.14
CA LEU A 157 -9.10 -3.33 -6.17
C LEU A 157 -10.13 -3.42 -5.02
N TRP A 158 -9.76 -3.00 -3.81
CA TRP A 158 -10.67 -2.90 -2.67
C TRP A 158 -11.84 -1.97 -2.92
N GLY A 159 -11.59 -0.82 -3.54
CA GLY A 159 -12.66 0.08 -3.99
C GLY A 159 -13.64 -0.60 -4.94
N THR A 160 -13.14 -1.33 -5.93
CA THR A 160 -13.99 -2.09 -6.87
C THR A 160 -14.79 -3.18 -6.16
N LEU A 161 -14.14 -4.00 -5.33
CA LEU A 161 -14.82 -5.08 -4.58
C LEU A 161 -15.92 -4.53 -3.67
N LYS A 162 -15.66 -3.39 -3.00
CA LYS A 162 -16.65 -2.74 -2.17
C LYS A 162 -17.88 -2.32 -2.96
N THR A 163 -17.69 -1.60 -4.07
CA THR A 163 -18.81 -1.08 -4.86
C THR A 163 -19.57 -2.18 -5.60
N SER A 164 -18.90 -3.24 -6.01
CA SER A 164 -19.55 -4.31 -6.78
C SER A 164 -20.26 -5.36 -5.92
N PHE A 165 -19.80 -5.61 -4.69
CA PHE A 165 -20.27 -6.79 -3.93
C PHE A 165 -20.64 -6.53 -2.47
N ILE A 166 -20.33 -5.36 -1.91
CA ILE A 166 -20.47 -5.10 -0.46
C ILE A 166 -21.42 -3.92 -0.19
N GLN A 167 -21.65 -3.04 -1.16
CA GLN A 167 -22.67 -2.00 -1.06
C GLN A 167 -24.03 -2.59 -1.47
N PHE A 168 -24.88 -2.80 -0.47
CA PHE A 168 -26.32 -3.03 -0.61
C PHE A 168 -27.07 -1.74 -0.29
#